data_AF-A0AAD1H1I1-F1
#
_entry.id   AF-A0AAD1H1I1-F1
#
_cell.length_a   1.000
_cell.length_b   1.000
_cell.length_c   1.000
_cell.angle_alpha   90.00
_cell.angle_beta   90.00
_cell.angle_gamma   90.00
#
_symmetry.space_group_name_H-M   'P 1'
#
loop_
_entity.id
_entity.type
_entity.pdbx_description
1 polymer ?
#
loop_
_entity_poly.entity_id
_entity_poly.type
_entity_poly.pdbx_seq_one_letter_code
_entity_poly.pdbx_strand_id
1 'polypeptide(L)'
;MPDECPDPGALDAYSTVVTKVAQIVSPSVASLAVRSRRGEGSGSASVITPDGYLLTSAHVVGSARFAEATFTDGATVTADVAGRDVLSDLAVLKARGPVPAPVVMGRAEDLQVGQLVVAVGNPLGLAGSVTAGIVSGLGRSLPTRAGRVVDEVIQTDAALNPGNSGGVLADGRGRMVGVSTAVAGVGLGLAVPINESTHKIIAALMHTGRVRRAWLGIAGSHIPVPPAVAAKLGTTHGLQLASVVPGSPAADAACGAATSWSASTATTW
;
A
#
# COMPACT_ATOMS: atom_id res chain seq x y z
N MET A 1 -51.67 -8.22 -2.84
CA MET A 1 -50.33 -8.26 -3.48
C MET A 1 -50.44 -7.53 -4.81
N PRO A 2 -49.45 -6.72 -5.17
CA PRO A 2 -48.11 -7.21 -5.56
C PRO A 2 -47.12 -6.95 -4.41
N ASP A 3 -46.18 -7.82 -4.03
CA ASP A 3 -45.22 -8.62 -4.83
C ASP A 3 -44.58 -7.80 -5.96
N GLU A 4 -43.91 -6.72 -5.57
CA GLU A 4 -42.81 -6.18 -6.36
C GLU A 4 -41.66 -7.20 -6.33
N CYS A 5 -41.51 -7.95 -7.42
CA CYS A 5 -40.21 -8.48 -7.80
C CYS A 5 -39.20 -7.31 -7.78
N PRO A 6 -38.04 -7.42 -7.11
CA PRO A 6 -37.01 -6.39 -7.24
C PRO A 6 -36.62 -6.30 -8.71
N ASP A 7 -36.76 -5.11 -9.29
CA ASP A 7 -36.42 -4.84 -10.69
C ASP A 7 -34.91 -5.09 -10.92
N PRO A 8 -34.52 -6.07 -11.75
CA PRO A 8 -33.11 -6.33 -12.05
C PRO A 8 -32.43 -5.17 -12.80
N GLY A 9 -33.16 -4.09 -13.15
CA GLY A 9 -32.63 -2.82 -13.67
C GLY A 9 -32.39 -1.71 -12.63
N ALA A 10 -32.64 -1.94 -11.33
CA ALA A 10 -32.66 -0.87 -10.31
C ALA A 10 -31.29 -0.51 -9.69
N LEU A 11 -30.18 -0.91 -10.29
CA LEU A 11 -28.85 -0.43 -9.87
C LEU A 11 -28.48 0.81 -10.69
N ASP A 12 -28.25 1.93 -10.00
CA ASP A 12 -27.68 3.10 -10.66
C ASP A 12 -26.25 2.81 -11.18
N ALA A 13 -25.71 3.75 -11.97
CA ALA A 13 -24.38 3.58 -12.56
C ALA A 13 -23.31 3.34 -11.48
N TYR A 14 -23.44 3.99 -10.32
CA TYR A 14 -22.56 3.79 -9.17
C TYR A 14 -22.62 2.36 -8.65
N SER A 15 -23.81 1.87 -8.33
CA SER A 15 -24.04 0.54 -7.77
C SER A 15 -23.63 -0.56 -8.75
N THR A 16 -23.82 -0.32 -10.04
CA THR A 16 -23.37 -1.22 -11.11
C THR A 16 -21.86 -1.36 -11.10
N VAL A 17 -21.12 -0.25 -11.00
CA VAL A 17 -19.66 -0.28 -10.96
C VAL A 17 -19.17 -0.97 -9.70
N VAL A 18 -19.69 -0.62 -8.52
CA VAL A 18 -19.29 -1.22 -7.24
C VAL A 18 -19.54 -2.73 -7.23
N THR A 19 -20.72 -3.16 -7.65
CA THR A 19 -21.08 -4.60 -7.70
C THR A 19 -20.19 -5.37 -8.68
N LYS A 20 -19.89 -4.78 -9.85
CA LYS A 20 -19.00 -5.41 -10.83
C LYS A 20 -17.58 -5.54 -10.29
N VAL A 21 -17.05 -4.50 -9.64
CA VAL A 21 -15.73 -4.53 -9.02
C VAL A 21 -15.68 -5.60 -7.93
N ALA A 22 -16.69 -5.67 -7.07
CA ALA A 22 -16.79 -6.72 -6.05
C ALA A 22 -16.77 -8.12 -6.66
N GLN A 23 -17.55 -8.37 -7.72
CA GLN A 23 -17.59 -9.67 -8.40
C GLN A 23 -16.24 -10.07 -9.00
N ILE A 24 -15.50 -9.12 -9.57
CA ILE A 24 -14.20 -9.36 -10.19
C ILE A 24 -13.11 -9.59 -9.13
N VAL A 25 -13.11 -8.78 -8.06
CA VAL A 25 -11.99 -8.70 -7.11
C VAL A 25 -12.15 -9.67 -5.94
N SER A 26 -13.35 -9.82 -5.39
CA SER A 26 -13.58 -10.61 -4.16
C SER A 26 -13.07 -12.05 -4.22
N PRO A 27 -13.19 -12.81 -5.34
CA PRO A 27 -12.65 -14.17 -5.42
C PRO A 27 -11.14 -14.23 -5.17
N SER A 28 -10.39 -13.18 -5.53
CA SER A 28 -8.95 -13.10 -5.31
C SER A 28 -8.57 -12.67 -3.90
N VAL A 29 -9.52 -12.27 -3.04
CA VAL A 29 -9.26 -11.72 -1.70
C VAL A 29 -9.58 -12.74 -0.61
N ALA A 30 -8.55 -13.15 0.11
CA ALA A 30 -8.65 -14.05 1.24
C ALA A 30 -8.72 -13.31 2.57
N SER A 31 -9.45 -13.89 3.53
CA SER A 31 -9.31 -13.59 4.94
C SER A 31 -8.00 -14.18 5.43
N LEU A 32 -7.15 -13.37 6.06
CA LEU A 32 -5.86 -13.81 6.57
C LEU A 32 -5.90 -13.94 8.09
N ALA A 33 -5.66 -15.14 8.58
CA ALA A 33 -5.48 -15.44 10.00
C ALA A 33 -4.01 -15.77 10.28
N VAL A 34 -3.43 -15.07 11.24
CA VAL A 34 -2.01 -15.15 11.56
C VAL A 34 -1.85 -15.57 13.01
N ARG A 35 -1.20 -16.71 13.26
CA ARG A 35 -0.86 -17.14 14.61
C ARG A 35 0.61 -16.88 14.90
N SER A 36 0.89 -16.15 15.97
CA SER A 36 2.24 -15.88 16.44
C SER A 36 2.38 -16.21 17.94
N ARG A 37 3.63 -16.34 18.42
CA ARG A 37 3.91 -16.48 19.87
C ARG A 37 3.41 -15.30 20.71
N ARG A 38 3.06 -14.17 20.09
CA ARG A 38 2.62 -12.93 20.75
C ARG A 38 1.11 -12.67 20.60
N GLY A 39 0.37 -13.58 19.99
CA GLY A 39 -1.08 -13.45 19.77
C GLY A 39 -1.51 -13.77 18.33
N GLU A 40 -2.82 -13.67 18.11
CA GLU A 40 -3.47 -13.84 16.81
C GLU A 40 -3.64 -12.46 16.12
N GLY A 41 -3.29 -12.38 14.84
CA GLY A 41 -3.53 -11.23 13.98
C GLY A 41 -4.50 -11.61 12.88
N SER A 42 -5.31 -10.66 12.41
CA SER A 42 -6.23 -10.87 11.29
C SER A 42 -6.18 -9.69 10.31
N GLY A 43 -6.47 -9.99 9.05
CA GLY A 43 -6.53 -9.02 7.97
C GLY A 43 -7.02 -9.65 6.68
N SER A 44 -6.66 -9.04 5.56
CA SER A 44 -6.94 -9.54 4.22
C SER A 44 -5.65 -9.76 3.46
N ALA A 45 -5.70 -10.61 2.43
CA ALA A 45 -4.64 -10.77 1.46
C ALA A 45 -5.25 -10.97 0.07
N SER A 46 -4.54 -10.60 -0.98
CA SER A 46 -5.02 -10.72 -2.36
C SER A 46 -4.07 -11.55 -3.20
N VAL A 47 -4.58 -12.45 -4.01
CA VAL A 47 -3.77 -13.23 -4.96
C VAL A 47 -3.28 -12.31 -6.06
N ILE A 48 -1.96 -12.25 -6.26
CA ILE A 48 -1.33 -11.35 -7.23
C ILE A 48 -0.65 -12.08 -8.40
N THR A 49 -0.54 -13.41 -8.32
CA THR A 49 0.06 -14.23 -9.38
C THR A 49 -0.65 -15.59 -9.50
N PRO A 50 -0.67 -16.20 -10.71
CA PRO A 50 -1.27 -17.53 -10.90
C PRO A 50 -0.57 -18.65 -10.14
N ASP A 51 0.72 -18.49 -9.82
CA ASP A 51 1.48 -19.51 -9.10
C ASP A 51 1.30 -19.41 -7.57
N GLY A 52 0.47 -18.51 -7.07
CA GLY A 52 0.04 -18.51 -5.67
C GLY A 52 0.79 -17.56 -4.75
N TYR A 53 1.36 -16.47 -5.27
CA TYR A 53 1.77 -15.35 -4.40
C TYR A 53 0.57 -14.49 -4.02
N LEU A 54 0.50 -14.12 -2.74
CA LEU A 54 -0.48 -13.20 -2.18
C LEU A 54 0.21 -11.94 -1.65
N LEU A 55 -0.47 -10.81 -1.75
CA LEU A 55 -0.05 -9.52 -1.23
C LEU A 55 -0.93 -9.13 -0.04
N THR A 56 -0.31 -8.63 1.02
CA THR A 56 -0.98 -8.13 2.23
C THR A 56 -0.12 -7.03 2.88
N SER A 57 -0.55 -6.50 4.01
CA SER A 57 0.22 -5.51 4.77
C SER A 57 1.22 -6.18 5.72
N ALA A 58 2.40 -5.57 5.89
CA ALA A 58 3.45 -6.10 6.77
C ALA A 58 3.00 -6.17 8.23
N HIS A 59 2.22 -5.18 8.70
CA HIS A 59 1.70 -5.18 10.07
C HIS A 59 0.67 -6.29 10.34
N VAL A 60 -0.06 -6.78 9.33
CA VAL A 60 -1.01 -7.90 9.48
C VAL A 60 -0.25 -9.19 9.78
N VAL A 61 0.84 -9.43 9.06
CA VAL A 61 1.68 -10.63 9.21
C VAL A 61 2.57 -10.57 10.46
N GLY A 62 2.93 -9.36 10.91
CA GLY A 62 3.71 -9.14 12.12
C GLY A 62 5.05 -9.89 12.10
N SER A 63 5.25 -10.81 13.05
CA SER A 63 6.44 -11.67 13.16
C SER A 63 6.19 -13.13 12.74
N ALA A 64 5.00 -13.48 12.28
CA ALA A 64 4.64 -14.86 11.95
C ALA A 64 5.43 -15.40 10.76
N ARG A 65 5.55 -16.73 10.65
CA ARG A 65 6.22 -17.41 9.53
C ARG A 65 5.24 -17.98 8.50
N PHE A 66 4.01 -18.23 8.94
CA PHE A 66 2.93 -18.78 8.16
C PHE A 66 1.63 -18.07 8.54
N ALA A 67 0.67 -18.11 7.64
CA ALA A 67 -0.68 -17.63 7.83
C ALA A 67 -1.66 -18.61 7.19
N GLU A 68 -2.91 -18.59 7.63
CA GLU A 68 -4.02 -19.28 6.96
C GLU A 68 -4.80 -18.25 6.15
N ALA A 69 -5.03 -18.54 4.88
CA ALA A 69 -5.78 -17.71 3.95
C ALA A 69 -7.06 -18.45 3.56
N THR A 70 -8.22 -17.87 3.88
CA THR A 70 -9.54 -18.43 3.56
C THR A 70 -10.22 -17.57 2.49
N PHE A 71 -10.53 -18.16 1.34
CA PHE A 71 -11.18 -17.50 0.21
C PHE A 71 -12.70 -17.46 0.34
N THR A 72 -13.36 -16.73 -0.54
CA THR A 72 -14.82 -16.54 -0.52
C THR A 72 -15.62 -17.81 -0.83
N ASP A 73 -14.99 -18.82 -1.44
CA ASP A 73 -15.57 -20.15 -1.68
C ASP A 73 -15.42 -21.09 -0.46
N GLY A 74 -14.80 -20.63 0.63
CA GLY A 74 -14.51 -21.40 1.83
C GLY A 74 -13.19 -22.20 1.77
N ALA A 75 -12.50 -22.22 0.62
CA ALA A 75 -11.21 -22.88 0.51
C ALA A 75 -10.19 -22.20 1.42
N THR A 76 -9.51 -23.00 2.24
CA THR A 76 -8.46 -22.52 3.15
C THR A 76 -7.12 -23.09 2.74
N VAL A 77 -6.11 -22.22 2.66
CA VAL A 77 -4.75 -22.59 2.29
C VAL A 77 -3.76 -22.00 3.30
N THR A 78 -2.76 -22.81 3.67
CA THR A 78 -1.61 -22.28 4.43
C THR A 78 -0.70 -21.52 3.48
N ALA A 79 -0.28 -20.33 3.87
CA ALA A 79 0.67 -19.51 3.12
C ALA A 79 1.93 -19.21 3.93
N ASP A 80 3.09 -19.46 3.33
CA ASP A 80 4.40 -19.09 3.89
C ASP A 80 4.68 -17.61 3.68
N VAL A 81 5.28 -16.95 4.66
CA VAL A 81 5.72 -15.57 4.48
C VAL A 81 7.01 -15.57 3.63
N ALA A 82 6.88 -15.26 2.35
CA ALA A 82 8.01 -15.16 1.43
C ALA A 82 8.91 -13.97 1.78
N GLY A 83 8.30 -12.84 2.15
CA GLY A 83 9.02 -11.65 2.58
C GLY A 83 8.11 -10.57 3.14
N ARG A 84 8.68 -9.63 3.90
CA ARG A 84 7.97 -8.42 4.34
C ARG A 84 8.89 -7.23 4.39
N ASP A 85 8.34 -6.07 4.09
CA ASP A 85 8.99 -4.79 4.21
C ASP A 85 8.19 -3.86 5.13
N VAL A 86 8.76 -3.56 6.29
CA VAL A 86 8.11 -2.79 7.34
C VAL A 86 7.99 -1.31 6.98
N LEU A 87 8.88 -0.81 6.11
CA LEU A 87 8.92 0.59 5.67
C LEU A 87 7.78 0.90 4.70
N SER A 88 7.56 0.06 3.70
CA SER A 88 6.41 0.22 2.78
C SER A 88 5.11 -0.39 3.32
N ASP A 89 5.18 -1.07 4.47
CA ASP A 89 4.07 -1.83 5.05
C ASP A 89 3.51 -2.93 4.12
N LEU A 90 4.35 -3.56 3.31
CA LEU A 90 3.95 -4.64 2.40
C LEU A 90 4.53 -5.99 2.81
N ALA A 91 3.77 -7.05 2.65
CA ALA A 91 4.24 -8.43 2.78
C ALA A 91 3.73 -9.29 1.64
N VAL A 92 4.58 -10.22 1.20
CA VAL A 92 4.27 -11.21 0.19
C VAL A 92 4.25 -12.59 0.85
N LEU A 93 3.19 -13.33 0.57
CA LEU A 93 2.99 -14.70 1.03
C LEU A 93 3.01 -15.65 -0.17
N LYS A 94 3.34 -16.92 0.07
CA LYS A 94 3.30 -18.00 -0.94
C LYS A 94 2.37 -19.09 -0.45
N ALA A 95 1.26 -19.30 -1.14
CA ALA A 95 0.31 -20.36 -0.82
C ALA A 95 0.90 -21.76 -1.07
N ARG A 96 0.59 -22.70 -0.17
CA ARG A 96 0.91 -24.13 -0.27
C ARG A 96 -0.24 -24.91 -0.90
N GLY A 97 -0.75 -24.44 -2.02
CA GLY A 97 -1.92 -25.04 -2.65
C GLY A 97 -2.50 -24.19 -3.77
N PRO A 98 -3.60 -24.66 -4.39
CA PRO A 98 -4.31 -23.89 -5.40
C PRO A 98 -4.87 -22.60 -4.80
N VAL A 99 -4.93 -21.57 -5.63
CA VAL A 99 -5.54 -20.29 -5.32
C VAL A 99 -6.48 -19.87 -6.46
N PRO A 100 -7.46 -19.00 -6.20
CA PRO A 100 -8.27 -18.36 -7.24
C PRO A 100 -7.42 -17.54 -8.21
N ALA A 101 -8.04 -17.08 -9.30
CA ALA A 101 -7.38 -16.20 -10.27
C ALA A 101 -6.82 -14.93 -9.58
N PRO A 102 -5.64 -14.44 -9.99
CA PRO A 102 -5.06 -13.23 -9.43
C PRO A 102 -5.87 -11.98 -9.79
N VAL A 103 -5.87 -11.00 -8.89
CA VAL A 103 -6.38 -9.67 -9.20
C VAL A 103 -5.44 -8.98 -10.18
N VAL A 104 -6.01 -8.26 -11.15
CA VAL A 104 -5.22 -7.47 -12.10
C VAL A 104 -4.67 -6.23 -11.40
N MET A 105 -3.35 -6.04 -11.42
CA MET A 105 -2.75 -4.80 -10.92
C MET A 105 -2.97 -3.65 -11.91
N GLY A 106 -3.42 -2.52 -11.37
CA GLY A 106 -3.51 -1.24 -12.04
C GLY A 106 -2.28 -0.36 -11.75
N ARG A 107 -2.43 0.93 -12.00
CA ARG A 107 -1.41 1.95 -11.76
C ARG A 107 -2.00 3.07 -10.92
N ALA A 108 -1.41 3.34 -9.77
CA ALA A 108 -1.81 4.43 -8.89
C ALA A 108 -1.51 5.81 -9.50
N GLU A 109 -0.54 5.88 -10.41
CA GLU A 109 -0.16 7.12 -11.11
C GLU A 109 -1.28 7.63 -12.05
N ASP A 110 -2.20 6.75 -12.45
CA ASP A 110 -3.34 7.09 -13.31
C ASP A 110 -4.54 7.61 -12.50
N LEU A 111 -4.47 7.58 -11.16
CA LEU A 111 -5.57 8.02 -10.30
C LEU A 111 -5.73 9.53 -10.29
N GLN A 112 -6.97 9.97 -10.16
CA GLN A 112 -7.33 11.37 -9.97
C GLN A 112 -8.11 11.55 -8.67
N VAL A 113 -7.88 12.67 -7.97
CA VAL A 113 -8.71 13.04 -6.80
C VAL A 113 -10.17 13.19 -7.26
N GLY A 114 -11.10 12.60 -6.52
CA GLY A 114 -12.52 12.51 -6.89
C GLY A 114 -12.89 11.23 -7.65
N GLN A 115 -11.91 10.44 -8.11
CA GLN A 115 -12.18 9.18 -8.82
C GLN A 115 -12.72 8.12 -7.86
N LEU A 116 -13.77 7.40 -8.31
CA LEU A 116 -14.33 6.25 -7.59
C LEU A 116 -13.28 5.16 -7.37
N VAL A 117 -13.20 4.70 -6.13
CA VAL A 117 -12.43 3.53 -5.71
C VAL A 117 -13.27 2.62 -4.85
N VAL A 118 -13.00 1.32 -4.92
CA VAL A 118 -13.72 0.29 -4.18
C VAL A 118 -12.71 -0.49 -3.37
N ALA A 119 -12.87 -0.48 -2.05
CA ALA A 119 -12.10 -1.31 -1.15
C ALA A 119 -12.78 -2.67 -0.98
N VAL A 120 -12.02 -3.73 -1.17
CA VAL A 120 -12.46 -5.12 -1.01
C VAL A 120 -11.53 -5.79 -0.01
N GLY A 121 -12.08 -6.12 1.15
CA GLY A 121 -11.46 -6.94 2.17
C GLY A 121 -12.27 -8.21 2.40
N ASN A 122 -11.73 -9.12 3.20
CA ASN A 122 -12.45 -10.32 3.65
C ASN A 122 -12.26 -10.49 5.17
N PRO A 123 -12.81 -9.57 5.99
CA PRO A 123 -12.73 -9.69 7.44
C PRO A 123 -13.48 -10.94 7.90
N LEU A 124 -12.83 -11.77 8.72
CA LEU A 124 -13.45 -12.91 9.41
C LEU A 124 -13.97 -14.05 8.51
N GLY A 125 -13.65 -14.05 7.21
CA GLY A 125 -14.11 -15.08 6.27
C GLY A 125 -15.62 -15.05 5.97
N LEU A 126 -16.34 -14.02 6.44
CA LEU A 126 -17.75 -13.82 6.20
C LEU A 126 -17.90 -12.92 4.97
N ALA A 127 -18.14 -13.53 3.81
CA ALA A 127 -18.54 -12.88 2.55
C ALA A 127 -17.99 -11.44 2.38
N GLY A 128 -16.71 -11.31 2.03
CA GLY A 128 -16.01 -10.10 1.58
C GLY A 128 -16.63 -8.73 1.91
N SER A 129 -15.98 -7.93 2.77
CA SER A 129 -16.39 -6.55 3.02
C SER A 129 -16.04 -5.67 1.83
N VAL A 130 -17.07 -5.13 1.18
CA VAL A 130 -16.93 -4.17 0.09
C VAL A 130 -17.36 -2.80 0.58
N THR A 131 -16.48 -1.81 0.46
CA THR A 131 -16.80 -0.41 0.70
C THR A 131 -16.34 0.42 -0.49
N ALA A 132 -17.04 1.51 -0.77
CA ALA A 132 -16.73 2.36 -1.90
C ALA A 132 -16.67 3.82 -1.44
N GLY A 133 -15.88 4.59 -2.17
CA GLY A 133 -15.62 6.00 -1.92
C GLY A 133 -14.84 6.58 -3.08
N ILE A 134 -14.20 7.72 -2.86
CA ILE A 134 -13.36 8.38 -3.84
C ILE A 134 -11.90 8.45 -3.37
N VAL A 135 -11.01 8.74 -4.31
CA VAL A 135 -9.66 9.22 -3.98
C VAL A 135 -9.80 10.63 -3.38
N SER A 136 -9.54 10.77 -2.09
CA SER A 136 -9.54 12.05 -1.37
C SER A 136 -8.20 12.78 -1.47
N GLY A 137 -7.12 12.08 -1.81
CA GLY A 137 -5.77 12.64 -1.92
C GLY A 137 -4.74 11.64 -2.42
N LEU A 138 -3.69 12.16 -3.05
CA LEU A 138 -2.58 11.39 -3.65
C LEU A 138 -1.24 12.02 -3.26
N GLY A 139 -0.17 11.22 -3.27
CA GLY A 139 1.21 11.72 -3.20
C GLY A 139 1.60 12.35 -1.85
N ARG A 140 0.84 12.12 -0.79
CA ARG A 140 1.18 12.61 0.55
C ARG A 140 2.01 11.56 1.28
N SER A 141 3.13 11.96 1.85
CA SER A 141 3.84 11.15 2.85
C SER A 141 3.14 11.33 4.19
N LEU A 142 2.42 10.30 4.67
CA LEU A 142 1.62 10.39 5.89
C LEU A 142 2.17 9.50 7.02
N PRO A 143 2.21 10.00 8.27
CA PRO A 143 2.51 9.18 9.42
C PRO A 143 1.36 8.20 9.68
N THR A 144 1.68 6.91 9.73
CA THR A 144 0.83 5.83 10.24
C THR A 144 0.77 5.87 11.76
N ARG A 145 -0.26 5.26 12.38
CA ARG A 145 -0.40 5.09 13.85
C ARG A 145 0.81 4.46 14.53
N ALA A 146 1.66 3.75 13.79
CA ALA A 146 2.90 3.17 14.29
C ALA A 146 4.10 4.14 14.29
N GLY A 147 3.87 5.44 14.03
CA GLY A 147 4.92 6.47 13.97
C GLY A 147 5.78 6.39 12.70
N ARG A 148 5.32 5.70 11.65
CA ARG A 148 6.07 5.51 10.39
C ARG A 148 5.49 6.38 9.29
N VAL A 149 6.33 7.04 8.51
CA VAL A 149 5.88 7.73 7.31
C VAL A 149 5.80 6.71 6.16
N VAL A 150 4.61 6.53 5.60
CA VAL A 150 4.47 5.83 4.31
C VAL A 150 4.38 6.90 3.25
N ASP A 151 5.30 6.85 2.31
CA ASP A 151 5.37 7.80 1.21
C ASP A 151 4.26 7.54 0.19
N GLU A 152 3.73 8.63 -0.38
CA GLU A 152 2.80 8.62 -1.50
C GLU A 152 1.50 7.81 -1.29
N VAL A 153 0.93 7.81 -0.08
CA VAL A 153 -0.31 7.05 0.18
C VAL A 153 -1.50 7.57 -0.62
N ILE A 154 -2.38 6.65 -1.01
CA ILE A 154 -3.71 6.96 -1.52
C ILE A 154 -4.60 7.20 -0.32
N GLN A 155 -5.22 8.38 -0.24
CA GLN A 155 -6.23 8.70 0.75
C GLN A 155 -7.61 8.50 0.14
N THR A 156 -8.54 7.89 0.89
CA THR A 156 -9.91 7.65 0.45
C THR A 156 -10.90 7.86 1.59
N ASP A 157 -12.15 8.21 1.27
CA ASP A 157 -13.27 8.23 2.20
C ASP A 157 -14.05 6.90 2.23
N ALA A 158 -13.63 5.91 1.42
CA ALA A 158 -14.13 4.56 1.53
C ALA A 158 -13.89 4.05 2.97
N ALA A 159 -14.93 3.49 3.59
CA ALA A 159 -14.84 3.01 4.96
C ALA A 159 -13.85 1.84 5.07
N LEU A 160 -12.67 2.09 5.66
CA LEU A 160 -11.66 1.07 5.92
C LEU A 160 -11.66 0.71 7.41
N ASN A 161 -12.28 -0.42 7.72
CA ASN A 161 -12.35 -0.97 9.08
C ASN A 161 -11.25 -2.00 9.33
N PRO A 162 -10.96 -2.35 10.60
CA PRO A 162 -10.12 -3.50 10.92
C PRO A 162 -10.57 -4.74 10.15
N GLY A 163 -9.61 -5.44 9.54
CA GLY A 163 -9.86 -6.57 8.64
C GLY A 163 -9.77 -6.24 7.15
N ASN A 164 -9.93 -4.97 6.74
CA ASN A 164 -9.62 -4.53 5.36
C ASN A 164 -8.12 -4.31 5.13
N SER A 165 -7.30 -4.22 6.19
CA SER A 165 -5.84 -4.14 6.07
C SER A 165 -5.28 -5.30 5.27
N GLY A 166 -4.49 -5.01 4.25
CA GLY A 166 -3.94 -5.98 3.30
C GLY A 166 -4.88 -6.37 2.17
N GLY A 167 -6.10 -5.82 2.15
CA GLY A 167 -7.08 -6.00 1.10
C GLY A 167 -6.78 -5.15 -0.14
N VAL A 168 -7.72 -5.12 -1.08
CA VAL A 168 -7.57 -4.46 -2.38
C VAL A 168 -8.27 -3.12 -2.35
N LEU A 169 -7.58 -2.04 -2.73
CA LEU A 169 -8.22 -0.83 -3.23
C LEU A 169 -8.21 -0.88 -4.75
N ALA A 170 -9.38 -0.94 -5.38
CA ALA A 170 -9.54 -1.10 -6.82
C ALA A 170 -10.13 0.15 -7.49
N ASP A 171 -9.77 0.38 -8.75
CA ASP A 171 -10.45 1.35 -9.61
C ASP A 171 -11.83 0.83 -10.09
N GLY A 172 -12.61 1.68 -10.75
CA GLY A 172 -13.92 1.29 -11.31
C GLY A 172 -13.87 0.20 -12.40
N ARG A 173 -12.68 -0.26 -12.81
CA ARG A 173 -12.49 -1.39 -13.73
C ARG A 173 -12.12 -2.69 -13.00
N GLY A 174 -11.99 -2.65 -11.68
CA GLY A 174 -11.60 -3.81 -10.86
C GLY A 174 -10.09 -4.08 -10.87
N ARG A 175 -9.27 -3.09 -11.24
CA ARG A 175 -7.81 -3.20 -11.16
C ARG A 175 -7.32 -2.71 -9.80
N MET A 176 -6.47 -3.47 -9.13
CA MET A 176 -5.86 -3.07 -7.86
C MET A 176 -4.94 -1.86 -8.07
N VAL A 177 -5.32 -0.72 -7.50
CA VAL A 177 -4.51 0.51 -7.49
C VAL A 177 -3.84 0.76 -6.14
N GLY A 178 -4.23 0.03 -5.09
CA GLY A 178 -3.54 0.07 -3.81
C GLY A 178 -3.83 -1.15 -2.92
N VAL A 179 -3.03 -1.29 -1.87
CA VAL A 179 -3.25 -2.24 -0.77
C VAL A 179 -3.85 -1.46 0.38
N SER A 180 -5.09 -1.78 0.75
CA SER A 180 -5.82 -1.07 1.81
C SER A 180 -5.12 -1.23 3.15
N THR A 181 -5.01 -0.14 3.91
CA THR A 181 -4.42 -0.11 5.25
C THR A 181 -5.43 0.52 6.20
N ALA A 182 -5.89 -0.23 7.21
CA ALA A 182 -6.84 0.27 8.21
C ALA A 182 -6.14 1.21 9.21
N VAL A 183 -5.72 2.38 8.76
CA VAL A 183 -5.11 3.41 9.59
C VAL A 183 -5.46 4.81 9.06
N ALA A 184 -6.39 5.50 9.71
CA ALA A 184 -6.25 6.90 10.14
C ALA A 184 -7.59 7.43 10.69
N GLY A 185 -7.57 7.96 11.91
CA GLY A 185 -8.61 8.87 12.43
C GLY A 185 -10.08 8.45 12.25
N VAL A 186 -10.96 9.42 12.31
CA VAL A 186 -12.38 9.26 11.99
C VAL A 186 -12.55 9.68 10.53
N GLY A 187 -12.93 8.74 9.65
CA GLY A 187 -13.42 9.05 8.29
C GLY A 187 -12.40 9.12 7.14
N LEU A 188 -11.14 8.67 7.32
CA LEU A 188 -10.14 8.68 6.24
C LEU A 188 -9.38 7.34 6.17
N GLY A 189 -9.62 6.58 5.10
CA GLY A 189 -8.88 5.38 4.77
C GLY A 189 -7.57 5.70 4.04
N LEU A 190 -6.55 4.88 4.27
CA LEU A 190 -5.27 4.95 3.55
C LEU A 190 -5.01 3.64 2.79
N ALA A 191 -4.32 3.73 1.67
CA ALA A 191 -3.81 2.57 0.95
C ALA A 191 -2.38 2.81 0.45
N VAL A 192 -1.56 1.76 0.48
CA VAL A 192 -0.23 1.76 -0.15
C VAL A 192 -0.43 1.68 -1.66
N PRO A 193 0.08 2.63 -2.47
CA PRO A 193 -0.17 2.67 -3.91
C PRO A 193 0.48 1.49 -4.64
N ILE A 194 -0.18 0.99 -5.69
CA ILE A 194 0.46 0.16 -6.72
C ILE A 194 1.09 1.11 -7.75
N ASN A 195 2.35 1.45 -7.52
CA ASN A 195 3.18 2.26 -8.41
C ASN A 195 4.48 1.50 -8.75
N GLU A 196 5.36 2.11 -9.54
CA GLU A 196 6.64 1.51 -9.93
C GLU A 196 7.49 1.06 -8.71
N SER A 197 7.52 1.87 -7.65
CA SER A 197 8.28 1.58 -6.42
C SER A 197 7.72 0.35 -5.70
N THR A 198 6.40 0.26 -5.57
CA THR A 198 5.71 -0.89 -4.98
C THR A 198 5.91 -2.16 -5.81
N HIS A 199 5.89 -2.08 -7.14
CA HIS A 199 6.21 -3.22 -8.00
C HIS A 199 7.62 -3.76 -7.76
N LYS A 200 8.62 -2.88 -7.61
CA LYS A 200 10.00 -3.28 -7.29
C LYS A 200 10.09 -3.95 -5.91
N ILE A 201 9.33 -3.45 -4.94
CA ILE A 201 9.24 -4.04 -3.60
C ILE A 201 8.63 -5.45 -3.66
N ILE A 202 7.47 -5.60 -4.30
CA ILE A 202 6.78 -6.88 -4.46
C ILE A 202 7.70 -7.91 -5.12
N ALA A 203 8.36 -7.54 -6.23
CA ALA A 203 9.31 -8.40 -6.92
C ALA A 203 10.50 -8.79 -6.02
N ALA A 204 11.09 -7.84 -5.30
CA ALA A 204 12.19 -8.12 -4.38
C ALA A 204 11.78 -9.07 -3.23
N LEU A 205 10.57 -8.91 -2.70
CA LEU A 205 10.00 -9.78 -1.68
C LEU A 205 9.71 -11.18 -2.22
N MET A 206 9.21 -11.31 -3.45
CA MET A 206 8.99 -12.60 -4.11
C MET A 206 10.29 -13.37 -4.37
N HIS A 207 11.35 -12.68 -4.83
CA HIS A 207 12.60 -13.32 -5.24
C HIS A 207 13.61 -13.53 -4.12
N THR A 208 13.75 -12.55 -3.22
CA THR A 208 14.83 -12.54 -2.21
C THR A 208 14.31 -12.50 -0.77
N GLY A 209 13.00 -12.33 -0.59
CA GLY A 209 12.35 -12.21 0.72
C GLY A 209 12.62 -10.91 1.47
N ARG A 210 13.41 -9.99 0.90
CA ARG A 210 13.80 -8.72 1.54
C ARG A 210 14.01 -7.60 0.53
N VAL A 211 13.69 -6.38 0.93
CA VAL A 211 14.01 -5.19 0.15
C VAL A 211 15.36 -4.64 0.61
N ARG A 212 16.29 -4.44 -0.32
CA ARG A 212 17.57 -3.76 -0.04
C ARG A 212 17.44 -2.30 -0.44
N ARG A 213 17.51 -1.39 0.53
CA ARG A 213 17.55 0.06 0.27
C ARG A 213 18.94 0.58 0.57
N ALA A 214 19.46 1.39 -0.35
CA ALA A 214 20.62 2.21 -0.05
C ALA A 214 20.18 3.34 0.90
N TRP A 215 20.99 3.61 1.90
CA TRP A 215 20.77 4.69 2.85
C TRP A 215 21.97 5.62 2.76
N LEU A 216 21.72 6.90 2.45
CA LEU A 216 22.77 7.90 2.35
C LEU A 216 23.10 8.50 3.72
N GLY A 217 22.10 8.66 4.59
CA GLY A 217 22.23 9.28 5.91
C GLY A 217 22.32 10.79 5.86
N ILE A 218 21.48 11.40 5.03
CA ILE A 218 21.27 12.83 5.00
C ILE A 218 19.85 13.15 5.47
N ALA A 219 19.69 14.24 6.20
CA ALA A 219 18.40 14.84 6.49
C ALA A 219 18.31 16.16 5.74
N GLY A 220 17.17 16.41 5.11
CA GLY A 220 16.96 17.61 4.32
C GLY A 220 15.51 17.79 3.93
N SER A 221 15.23 18.92 3.30
CA SER A 221 13.91 19.26 2.77
C SER A 221 14.01 19.53 1.27
N HIS A 222 13.01 19.10 0.52
CA HIS A 222 12.85 19.58 -0.84
C HIS A 222 12.48 21.05 -0.80
N ILE A 223 13.25 21.87 -1.52
CA ILE A 223 13.00 23.30 -1.64
C ILE A 223 12.88 23.69 -3.11
N PRO A 224 11.98 24.63 -3.45
CA PRO A 224 12.03 25.29 -4.74
C PRO A 224 13.36 26.04 -4.86
N VAL A 225 13.97 25.96 -6.04
CA VAL A 225 15.24 26.62 -6.34
C VAL A 225 14.95 27.96 -7.01
N PRO A 226 15.64 29.06 -6.64
CA PRO A 226 15.42 30.37 -7.27
C PRO A 226 15.56 30.30 -8.81
N PRO A 227 14.72 31.02 -9.59
CA PRO A 227 14.69 30.89 -11.06
C PRO A 227 16.04 31.03 -11.75
N ALA A 228 16.92 31.92 -11.25
CA ALA A 228 18.26 32.13 -11.80
C ALA A 228 19.19 30.91 -11.64
N VAL A 229 18.99 30.11 -10.58
CA VAL A 229 19.74 28.88 -10.31
C VAL A 229 19.06 27.70 -11.02
N ALA A 230 17.72 27.66 -11.04
CA ALA A 230 16.95 26.66 -11.76
C ALA A 230 17.28 26.65 -13.27
N ALA A 231 17.42 27.82 -13.88
CA ALA A 231 17.81 27.96 -15.29
C ALA A 231 19.21 27.37 -15.59
N LYS A 232 20.12 27.37 -14.60
CA LYS A 232 21.46 26.78 -14.74
C LYS A 232 21.48 25.28 -14.47
N LEU A 233 20.68 24.81 -13.50
CA LEU A 233 20.64 23.41 -13.08
C LEU A 233 19.66 22.55 -13.89
N GLY A 234 18.77 23.16 -14.66
CA GLY A 234 17.72 22.45 -15.40
C GLY A 234 16.64 21.83 -14.50
N THR A 235 16.56 22.23 -13.23
CA THR A 235 15.55 21.76 -12.26
C THR A 235 15.01 22.91 -11.44
N THR A 236 13.69 22.91 -11.20
CA THR A 236 13.00 23.91 -10.36
C THR A 236 13.02 23.54 -8.88
N HIS A 237 13.48 22.34 -8.53
CA HIS A 237 13.53 21.83 -7.17
C HIS A 237 14.91 21.27 -6.84
N GLY A 238 15.29 21.39 -5.58
CA GLY A 238 16.54 20.87 -5.03
C GLY A 238 16.33 20.31 -3.63
N LEU A 239 17.34 19.63 -3.09
CA LEU A 239 17.34 19.13 -1.72
C LEU A 239 18.24 20.03 -0.87
N GLN A 240 17.65 20.74 0.10
CA GLN A 240 18.41 21.47 1.10
C GLN A 240 18.87 20.50 2.18
N LEU A 241 20.18 20.29 2.27
CA LEU A 241 20.78 19.48 3.33
C LEU A 241 20.69 20.23 4.67
N ALA A 242 19.99 19.65 5.63
CA ALA A 242 19.89 20.16 6.99
C ALA A 242 20.98 19.54 7.89
N SER A 243 21.23 18.24 7.75
CA SER A 243 22.29 17.56 8.49
C SER A 243 22.71 16.25 7.83
N VAL A 244 23.89 15.78 8.23
CA VAL A 244 24.41 14.44 7.89
C VAL A 244 24.41 13.60 9.16
N VAL A 245 23.87 12.39 9.06
CA VAL A 245 23.79 11.43 10.17
C VAL A 245 25.21 10.94 10.48
N PRO A 246 25.70 11.06 11.72
CA PRO A 246 27.01 10.54 12.10
C PRO A 246 27.14 9.03 11.83
N GLY A 247 28.29 8.60 11.28
CA GLY A 247 28.55 7.20 10.93
C GLY A 247 27.75 6.67 9.74
N SER A 248 27.19 7.56 8.92
CA SER A 248 26.50 7.20 7.68
C SER A 248 27.41 7.20 6.46
N PRO A 249 27.00 6.58 5.34
CA PRO A 249 27.77 6.64 4.09
C PRO A 249 28.07 8.07 3.61
N ALA A 250 27.16 9.02 3.84
CA ALA A 250 27.41 10.44 3.54
C ALA A 250 28.46 11.06 4.49
N ALA A 251 28.48 10.69 5.76
CA ALA A 251 29.52 11.15 6.69
C ALA A 251 30.89 10.61 6.28
N ASP A 252 30.97 9.34 5.88
CA ASP A 252 32.21 8.71 5.42
C ASP A 252 32.72 9.35 4.12
N ALA A 253 31.81 9.64 3.18
CA ALA A 253 32.15 10.33 1.93
C ALA A 253 32.58 11.78 2.19
N ALA A 254 31.97 12.48 3.15
CA ALA A 254 32.35 13.83 3.56
C ALA A 254 33.73 13.86 4.24
N CYS A 255 34.10 12.82 5.00
CA CYS A 255 35.45 12.68 5.57
C CYS A 255 36.53 12.49 4.49
N GLY A 256 36.20 11.93 3.32
CA GLY A 256 37.11 11.85 2.17
C GLY A 256 37.25 13.16 1.40
N ALA A 257 36.25 14.04 1.48
CA ALA A 257 36.27 15.39 0.92
C ALA A 257 36.66 16.38 2.02
N ALA A 258 37.95 16.48 2.33
CA ALA A 258 38.49 17.52 3.21
C ALA A 258 38.31 18.91 2.57
N THR A 259 37.09 19.44 2.63
CA THR A 259 36.76 20.86 2.55
C THR A 259 35.78 21.12 3.67
N SER A 260 36.24 21.85 4.68
CA SER A 260 35.47 22.29 5.83
C SER A 260 34.20 23.03 5.39
N TRP A 261 33.03 22.39 5.47
CA TRP A 261 31.76 23.11 5.50
C TRP A 261 31.47 23.44 6.95
N SER A 262 31.92 24.62 7.40
CA SER A 262 31.45 25.18 8.66
C SER A 262 29.99 25.55 8.49
N ALA A 263 29.11 24.92 9.27
CA ALA A 263 27.72 25.34 9.43
C ALA A 263 27.68 26.71 10.13
N SER A 264 27.93 27.79 9.40
CA SER A 264 27.69 29.15 9.84
C SER A 264 27.33 30.04 8.66
N THR A 265 26.16 29.82 8.08
CA THR A 265 25.38 30.89 7.45
C THR A 265 23.93 30.45 7.41
N ALA A 266 23.22 30.74 8.49
CA ALA A 266 21.82 31.10 8.39
C ALA A 266 21.77 32.43 7.60
N THR A 267 21.73 32.34 6.28
CA THR A 267 21.39 33.48 5.44
C THR A 267 19.95 33.27 5.00
N THR A 268 19.08 34.04 5.64
CA THR A 268 17.73 34.33 5.18
C THR A 268 17.76 34.67 3.69
N TRP A 269 17.00 33.92 2.90
CA TRP A 269 16.54 34.32 1.57
C TRP A 269 15.08 33.93 1.47
#